data_AF-A0A4Q0IK30-F1
#
_entry.id   AF-A0A4Q0IK30-F1
#
_cell.length_a   1.000
_cell.length_b   1.000
_cell.length_c   1.000
_cell.angle_alpha   90.00
_cell.angle_beta   90.00
_cell.angle_gamma   90.00
#
_symmetry.space_group_name_H-M   'P 1'
#
loop_
_entity.id
_entity.type
_entity.pdbx_description
1 polymer ?
#
loop_
_entity_poly.entity_id
_entity_poly.type
_entity_poly.pdbx_seq_one_letter_code
_entity_poly.pdbx_strand_id
1 'polypeptide(L)'
;MRTVLFLGMILWGCVCGIAQEFKAASLWDAYGDVKEIKYSTKDPLMVQKKMKFDRNGKLKNSVIVYNADGYPLGLDMNMGMINTSVKFVYSSDNKLTDVDLASAYKGNAHKDISFEYKDGVMTGEKIRSEEKGKKQKEWEGIYTFSNYEYDAKGNWISRDVKLKITDLPDGKTEETAYKETRKITYWKE
;
A
#
# COMPACT_ATOMS: atom_id res chain seq x y z
N MET A 1 -15.48 8.95 56.96
CA MET A 1 -14.70 7.89 56.28
C MET A 1 -15.22 7.84 54.85
N ARG A 2 -14.48 8.41 53.90
CA ARG A 2 -13.50 7.71 53.03
C ARG A 2 -14.19 7.03 51.84
N THR A 3 -13.97 7.63 50.65
CA THR A 3 -13.84 7.02 49.31
C THR A 3 -15.12 6.34 48.75
N VAL A 4 -15.70 6.69 47.60
CA VAL A 4 -15.17 6.74 46.21
C VAL A 4 -16.17 7.57 45.38
N LEU A 5 -15.88 8.80 44.92
CA LEU A 5 -15.24 9.18 43.64
C LEU A 5 -15.82 8.54 42.37
N PHE A 6 -16.44 9.36 41.52
CA PHE A 6 -16.31 9.35 40.06
C PHE A 6 -16.46 7.99 39.34
N LEU A 7 -17.65 7.67 38.80
CA LEU A 7 -17.76 6.81 37.59
C LEU A 7 -19.18 6.73 36.99
N GLY A 8 -20.00 7.77 37.15
CA GLY A 8 -21.35 7.83 36.52
C GLY A 8 -21.40 8.57 35.18
N MET A 9 -20.29 9.15 34.72
CA MET A 9 -20.17 9.95 33.50
C MET A 9 -19.09 9.40 32.55
N ILE A 10 -19.03 8.07 32.37
CA ILE A 10 -18.19 7.42 31.33
C ILE A 10 -19.02 6.42 30.54
N LEU A 11 -20.23 6.82 30.13
CA LEU A 11 -21.04 6.08 29.15
C LEU A 11 -21.50 6.96 27.98
N TRP A 12 -20.90 8.15 27.85
CA TRP A 12 -21.01 9.06 26.70
C TRP A 12 -19.67 9.20 25.93
N GLY A 13 -18.71 8.32 26.21
CA GLY A 13 -17.38 8.29 25.58
C GLY A 13 -17.15 7.15 24.59
N CYS A 14 -18.12 6.26 24.38
CA CYS A 14 -18.07 5.30 23.27
C CYS A 14 -18.73 5.91 22.03
N VAL A 15 -18.26 7.09 21.63
CA VAL A 15 -18.04 7.24 20.19
C VAL A 15 -16.90 6.26 19.95
N CYS A 16 -17.24 5.02 19.63
CA CYS A 16 -16.35 4.17 18.87
C CYS A 16 -16.02 5.04 17.66
N GLY A 17 -14.92 5.80 17.74
CA GLY A 17 -14.37 6.51 16.61
C GLY A 17 -14.17 5.40 15.61
N ILE A 18 -15.10 5.31 14.65
CA ILE A 18 -15.10 4.26 13.66
C ILE A 18 -13.71 4.40 13.08
N ALA A 19 -12.84 3.43 13.37
CA ALA A 19 -11.55 3.34 12.73
C ALA A 19 -11.87 3.49 11.25
N GLN A 20 -11.41 4.59 10.68
CA GLN A 20 -11.56 4.99 9.29
C GLN A 20 -12.41 4.03 8.43
N GLU A 21 -13.63 4.44 8.07
CA GLU A 21 -14.64 3.60 7.39
C GLU A 21 -14.07 2.84 6.17
N PHE A 22 -13.22 3.49 5.39
CA PHE A 22 -12.55 2.89 4.23
C PHE A 22 -11.10 2.50 4.54
N LYS A 23 -10.71 1.32 4.09
CA LYS A 23 -9.42 0.69 4.38
C LYS A 23 -8.38 0.97 3.31
N ALA A 24 -8.43 2.13 2.65
CA ALA A 24 -7.55 2.43 1.52
C ALA A 24 -6.06 2.43 1.90
N ALA A 25 -5.73 2.74 3.16
CA ALA A 25 -4.37 2.67 3.68
C ALA A 25 -3.79 1.24 3.70
N SER A 26 -4.64 0.20 3.64
CA SER A 26 -4.20 -1.19 3.63
C SER A 26 -3.42 -1.57 2.35
N LEU A 27 -3.59 -0.82 1.25
CA LEU A 27 -2.74 -0.95 0.06
C LEU A 27 -1.26 -0.70 0.35
N TRP A 28 -0.98 -0.02 1.45
CA TRP A 28 0.37 0.26 1.91
C TRP A 28 0.67 -0.42 3.24
N ASP A 29 -0.09 -1.44 3.66
CA ASP A 29 0.09 -2.10 4.95
C ASP A 29 0.08 -1.09 6.12
N ALA A 30 -0.90 -0.19 6.11
CA ALA A 30 -1.16 0.77 7.17
C ALA A 30 -2.63 0.71 7.63
N TYR A 31 -2.81 0.79 8.95
CA TYR A 31 -4.08 0.59 9.65
C TYR A 31 -4.40 1.77 10.59
N GLY A 32 -5.68 1.90 10.92
CA GLY A 32 -6.19 2.98 11.77
C GLY A 32 -6.57 4.23 10.99
N ASP A 33 -6.79 5.34 11.71
CA ASP A 33 -7.27 6.60 11.16
C ASP A 33 -6.15 7.44 10.52
N VAL A 34 -5.66 6.93 9.39
CA VAL A 34 -4.50 7.46 8.67
C VAL A 34 -4.92 8.67 7.84
N LYS A 35 -4.19 9.77 8.01
CA LYS A 35 -4.34 10.99 7.21
C LYS A 35 -3.33 11.06 6.06
N GLU A 36 -2.09 10.69 6.32
CA GLU A 36 -1.00 10.78 5.35
C GLU A 36 0.07 9.71 5.60
N ILE A 37 0.60 9.11 4.55
CA ILE A 37 1.82 8.30 4.57
C ILE A 37 2.85 8.97 3.65
N LYS A 38 4.04 9.23 4.18
CA LYS A 38 5.18 9.77 3.43
C LYS A 38 6.36 8.81 3.50
N TYR A 39 6.78 8.30 2.34
CA TYR A 39 7.91 7.39 2.22
C TYR A 39 9.25 8.13 2.12
N SER A 40 10.30 7.46 2.58
CA SER A 40 11.70 7.76 2.31
C SER A 40 12.39 6.44 1.99
N THR A 41 12.67 6.23 0.70
CA THR A 41 13.07 4.96 0.12
C THR A 41 13.99 5.21 -1.07
N LYS A 42 14.61 4.17 -1.64
CA LYS A 42 15.30 4.29 -2.94
C LYS A 42 14.37 4.04 -4.11
N ASP A 43 13.17 3.50 -3.88
CA ASP A 43 12.20 3.26 -4.93
C ASP A 43 11.66 4.60 -5.49
N PRO A 44 11.99 4.96 -6.75
CA PRO A 44 11.63 6.26 -7.31
C PRO A 44 10.11 6.47 -7.43
N LEU A 45 9.31 5.39 -7.52
CA LEU A 45 7.85 5.48 -7.59
C LEU A 45 7.24 5.89 -6.24
N MET A 46 7.92 5.55 -5.14
CA MET A 46 7.46 5.79 -3.78
C MET A 46 8.05 7.05 -3.16
N VAL A 47 9.27 7.46 -3.54
CA VAL A 47 9.97 8.66 -3.02
C VAL A 47 9.17 9.95 -3.19
N GLN A 48 8.49 10.12 -4.31
CA GLN A 48 7.82 11.39 -4.64
C GLN A 48 6.38 11.46 -4.15
N LYS A 49 5.80 10.35 -3.67
CA LYS A 49 4.36 10.27 -3.40
C LYS A 49 4.06 10.36 -1.90
N LYS A 50 3.20 11.32 -1.56
CA LYS A 50 2.49 11.35 -0.27
C LYS A 50 1.11 10.73 -0.51
N MET A 51 0.82 9.62 0.15
CA MET A 51 -0.52 9.04 0.11
C MET A 51 -1.38 9.78 1.12
N LYS A 52 -2.41 10.47 0.64
CA LYS A 52 -3.31 11.27 1.48
C LYS A 52 -4.68 10.64 1.49
N PHE A 53 -5.32 10.69 2.64
CA PHE A 53 -6.63 10.09 2.85
C PHE A 53 -7.59 11.16 3.35
N ASP A 54 -8.85 11.07 2.93
CA ASP A 54 -9.93 11.85 3.51
C ASP A 54 -10.32 11.26 4.88
N ARG A 55 -11.11 11.98 5.69
CA ARG A 55 -11.49 11.52 7.04
C ARG A 55 -12.31 10.22 7.06
N ASN A 56 -12.99 9.90 5.95
CA ASN A 56 -13.66 8.61 5.81
C ASN A 56 -12.68 7.49 5.42
N GLY A 57 -11.46 7.84 5.02
CA GLY A 57 -10.42 6.90 4.67
C GLY A 57 -10.22 6.55 3.22
N LYS A 58 -11.00 7.18 2.34
CA LYS A 58 -10.75 7.05 0.91
C LYS A 58 -9.44 7.76 0.57
N LEU A 59 -8.80 7.29 -0.48
CA LEU A 59 -7.67 8.01 -1.05
C LEU A 59 -8.16 9.35 -1.60
N LYS A 60 -7.52 10.43 -1.16
CA LYS A 60 -7.92 11.78 -1.52
C LYS A 60 -7.70 12.01 -3.02
N ASN A 61 -8.71 12.58 -3.68
CA ASN A 61 -8.72 12.85 -5.12
C ASN A 61 -8.48 11.59 -5.98
N SER A 62 -8.97 10.44 -5.52
CA SER A 62 -8.85 9.17 -6.25
C SER A 62 -10.19 8.74 -6.87
N VAL A 63 -10.10 8.02 -7.99
CA VAL A 63 -11.25 7.37 -8.68
C VAL A 63 -11.37 5.88 -8.35
N ILE A 64 -10.76 5.45 -7.25
CA ILE A 64 -10.80 4.05 -6.80
C ILE A 64 -12.22 3.63 -6.44
N VAL A 65 -12.58 2.44 -6.90
CA VAL A 65 -13.79 1.71 -6.51
C VAL A 65 -13.50 0.92 -5.24
N TYR A 66 -14.49 0.81 -4.34
CA TYR A 66 -14.36 0.13 -3.05
C TYR A 66 -15.43 -0.96 -2.90
N ASN A 67 -15.13 -2.03 -2.16
CA ASN A 67 -16.13 -3.03 -1.77
C ASN A 67 -16.96 -2.55 -0.57
N ALA A 68 -17.95 -3.36 -0.16
CA ALA A 68 -18.83 -3.06 0.97
C ALA A 68 -18.07 -2.92 2.31
N ASP A 69 -16.94 -3.60 2.46
CA ASP A 69 -16.07 -3.55 3.65
C ASP A 69 -15.02 -2.42 3.60
N GLY A 70 -15.12 -1.54 2.60
CA GLY A 70 -14.27 -0.38 2.43
C GLY A 70 -12.87 -0.65 1.85
N TYR A 71 -12.58 -1.85 1.34
CA TYR A 71 -11.33 -2.16 0.65
C TYR A 71 -11.33 -1.67 -0.80
N PRO A 72 -10.25 -1.06 -1.28
CA PRO A 72 -10.06 -0.76 -2.71
C PRO A 72 -10.24 -1.99 -3.58
N LEU A 73 -11.01 -1.92 -4.66
CA LEU A 73 -11.12 -2.99 -5.66
C LEU A 73 -10.25 -2.70 -6.90
N GLY A 74 -10.03 -1.42 -7.20
CA GLY A 74 -9.31 -1.01 -8.38
C GLY A 74 -9.76 0.33 -8.92
N LEU A 75 -9.30 0.66 -10.13
CA LEU A 75 -9.77 1.78 -10.92
C LEU A 75 -9.61 1.47 -12.40
N ASP A 76 -10.55 1.97 -13.19
CA ASP A 76 -10.43 2.07 -14.64
C ASP A 76 -10.41 3.55 -15.02
N MET A 77 -9.28 3.99 -15.56
CA MET A 77 -9.08 5.35 -16.04
C MET A 77 -8.91 5.34 -17.54
N ASN A 78 -9.77 6.11 -18.22
CA ASN A 78 -9.64 6.40 -19.64
C ASN A 78 -9.52 7.91 -19.81
N MET A 79 -8.32 8.37 -20.18
CA MET A 79 -7.99 9.78 -20.43
C MET A 79 -7.35 9.92 -21.81
N GLY A 80 -8.17 9.84 -22.85
CA GLY A 80 -7.74 10.03 -24.23
C GLY A 80 -6.79 8.91 -24.68
N MET A 81 -5.50 9.24 -24.83
CA MET A 81 -4.46 8.26 -25.23
C MET A 81 -3.92 7.42 -24.05
N ILE A 82 -4.39 7.66 -22.83
CA ILE A 82 -3.98 6.93 -21.62
C ILE A 82 -5.18 6.12 -21.13
N ASN A 83 -5.10 4.80 -21.28
CA ASN A 83 -6.01 3.87 -20.61
C ASN A 83 -5.20 3.14 -19.55
N THR A 84 -5.61 3.23 -18.30
CA THR A 84 -4.99 2.50 -17.19
C THR A 84 -6.07 1.79 -16.40
N SER A 85 -5.91 0.48 -16.25
CA SER A 85 -6.71 -0.36 -15.35
C SER A 85 -5.80 -0.83 -14.22
N VAL A 86 -6.30 -0.79 -13.00
CA VAL A 86 -5.66 -1.40 -11.83
C VAL A 86 -6.71 -2.22 -11.10
N LYS A 87 -6.39 -3.47 -10.78
CA LYS A 87 -7.22 -4.36 -9.98
C LYS A 87 -6.45 -4.81 -8.76
N PHE A 88 -7.08 -4.72 -7.59
CA PHE A 88 -6.55 -5.19 -6.32
C PHE A 88 -7.25 -6.49 -5.93
N VAL A 89 -6.47 -7.51 -5.59
CA VAL A 89 -6.97 -8.82 -5.14
C VAL A 89 -6.58 -9.03 -3.69
N TYR A 90 -7.55 -9.50 -2.90
CA TYR A 90 -7.36 -9.74 -1.48
C TYR A 90 -7.62 -11.20 -1.16
N SER A 91 -6.88 -11.73 -0.21
CA SER A 91 -7.15 -13.02 0.43
C SER A 91 -8.42 -12.97 1.29
N SER A 92 -8.88 -14.14 1.75
CA SER A 92 -10.02 -14.24 2.67
C SER A 92 -9.79 -13.58 4.03
N ASP A 93 -8.53 -13.39 4.45
CA ASP A 93 -8.14 -12.62 5.63
C ASP A 93 -7.83 -11.14 5.31
N ASN A 94 -8.25 -10.67 4.14
CA ASN A 94 -8.20 -9.29 3.67
C ASN A 94 -6.78 -8.69 3.51
N LYS A 95 -5.78 -9.52 3.24
CA LYS A 95 -4.44 -9.06 2.85
C LYS A 95 -4.41 -8.86 1.34
N LEU A 96 -3.75 -7.81 0.87
CA LEU A 96 -3.54 -7.59 -0.56
C LEU A 96 -2.61 -8.70 -1.08
N THR A 97 -3.09 -9.58 -1.94
CA THR A 97 -2.30 -10.68 -2.49
C THR A 97 -1.73 -10.35 -3.85
N ASP A 98 -2.51 -9.64 -4.67
CA ASP A 98 -2.12 -9.32 -6.04
C ASP A 98 -2.59 -7.93 -6.47
N VAL A 99 -1.79 -7.28 -7.32
CA VAL A 99 -2.19 -6.13 -8.13
C VAL A 99 -1.92 -6.44 -9.58
N ASP A 100 -2.96 -6.34 -10.40
CA ASP A 100 -2.87 -6.35 -11.85
C ASP A 100 -3.00 -4.91 -12.34
N LEU A 101 -1.99 -4.43 -13.07
CA LEU A 101 -1.98 -3.12 -13.69
C LEU A 101 -1.76 -3.26 -15.19
N ALA A 102 -2.74 -2.80 -15.96
CA ALA A 102 -2.64 -2.67 -17.40
C ALA A 102 -2.65 -1.18 -17.77
N SER A 103 -1.70 -0.74 -18.60
CA SER A 103 -1.66 0.63 -19.12
C SER A 103 -1.38 0.64 -20.62
N ALA A 104 -2.23 1.30 -21.39
CA ALA A 104 -2.08 1.47 -22.84
C ALA A 104 -1.21 2.68 -23.23
N TYR A 105 -0.49 3.29 -22.29
CA TYR A 105 0.32 4.48 -22.58
C TYR A 105 1.71 4.11 -23.11
N LYS A 106 2.02 4.52 -24.35
CA LYS A 106 3.34 4.40 -25.01
C LYS A 106 3.89 2.96 -25.16
N GLY A 107 3.01 2.01 -25.42
CA GLY A 107 3.38 0.62 -25.63
C GLY A 107 2.85 -0.19 -24.45
N ASN A 108 1.75 -0.90 -24.70
CA ASN A 108 0.94 -1.57 -23.68
C ASN A 108 1.80 -2.19 -22.59
N ALA A 109 1.80 -1.55 -21.42
CA ALA A 109 2.51 -1.98 -20.24
C ALA A 109 1.58 -2.82 -19.39
N HIS A 110 2.05 -3.97 -18.96
CA HIS A 110 1.38 -4.83 -18.00
C HIS A 110 2.30 -5.02 -16.80
N LYS A 111 1.73 -4.99 -15.59
CA LYS A 111 2.44 -5.31 -14.36
C LYS A 111 1.61 -6.21 -13.49
N ASP A 112 2.17 -7.35 -13.16
CA ASP A 112 1.66 -8.25 -12.13
C ASP A 112 2.50 -8.05 -10.87
N ILE A 113 1.84 -7.75 -9.77
CA ILE A 113 2.49 -7.59 -8.47
C ILE A 113 1.87 -8.62 -7.53
N SER A 114 2.68 -9.47 -6.90
CA SER A 114 2.22 -10.42 -5.89
C SER A 114 2.93 -10.18 -4.57
N PHE A 115 2.25 -10.38 -3.45
CA PHE A 115 2.78 -10.14 -2.11
C PHE A 115 2.88 -11.43 -1.30
N GLU A 116 3.98 -11.58 -0.57
CA GLU A 116 4.22 -12.69 0.34
C GLU A 116 4.06 -12.23 1.78
N TYR A 117 3.42 -13.06 2.59
CA TYR A 117 3.21 -12.79 4.01
C TYR A 117 3.67 -13.97 4.86
N LYS A 118 4.28 -13.67 6.00
CA LYS A 118 4.61 -14.63 7.05
C LYS A 118 4.12 -14.10 8.38
N ASP A 119 3.36 -14.92 9.10
CA ASP A 119 2.80 -14.58 10.42
C ASP A 119 2.03 -13.24 10.43
N GLY A 120 1.37 -12.92 9.31
CA GLY A 120 0.60 -11.68 9.15
C GLY A 120 1.40 -10.48 8.64
N VAL A 121 2.73 -10.56 8.58
CA VAL A 121 3.62 -9.48 8.12
C VAL A 121 4.03 -9.70 6.67
N MET A 122 3.99 -8.67 5.84
CA MET A 122 4.47 -8.74 4.46
C MET A 122 5.99 -8.97 4.43
N THR A 123 6.45 -10.07 3.86
CA THR A 123 7.88 -10.42 3.78
C THR A 123 8.46 -10.25 2.38
N GLY A 124 7.61 -10.15 1.37
CA GLY A 124 8.07 -9.97 0.01
C GLY A 124 7.04 -9.35 -0.90
N GLU A 125 7.54 -8.79 -1.99
CA GLU A 125 6.77 -8.31 -3.13
C GLU A 125 7.52 -8.73 -4.39
N LYS A 126 6.78 -9.30 -5.34
CA LYS A 126 7.32 -9.69 -6.65
C LYS A 126 6.56 -8.92 -7.72
N ILE A 127 7.30 -8.23 -8.57
CA ILE A 127 6.77 -7.46 -9.69
C ILE A 127 7.27 -8.11 -10.97
N ARG A 128 6.36 -8.45 -11.88
CA ARG A 128 6.68 -8.75 -13.27
C ARG A 128 6.12 -7.64 -14.13
N SER A 129 6.97 -7.03 -14.95
CA SER A 129 6.56 -5.95 -15.84
C SER A 129 6.88 -6.32 -17.28
N GLU A 130 5.94 -6.07 -18.17
CA GLU A 130 6.08 -6.29 -19.61
C GLU A 130 5.63 -5.01 -20.33
N GLU A 131 6.46 -4.46 -21.21
CA GLU A 131 6.12 -3.30 -22.05
C GLU A 131 6.17 -3.70 -23.52
N LYS A 132 5.01 -3.71 -24.17
CA LYS A 132 4.87 -4.06 -25.59
C LYS A 132 5.01 -2.81 -26.45
N GLY A 133 6.20 -2.56 -26.97
CA GLY A 133 6.51 -1.45 -27.87
C GLY A 133 7.45 -1.84 -29.02
N LYS A 134 8.14 -0.85 -29.61
CA LYS A 134 9.14 -1.09 -30.68
C LYS A 134 10.33 -1.95 -30.21
N LYS A 135 10.61 -1.95 -28.90
CA LYS A 135 11.49 -2.90 -28.22
C LYS A 135 10.71 -3.46 -27.05
N GLN A 136 10.51 -4.77 -27.04
CA GLN A 136 9.93 -5.46 -25.90
C GLN A 136 10.88 -5.30 -24.72
N LYS A 137 10.34 -4.89 -23.57
CA LYS A 137 11.08 -4.83 -22.31
C LYS A 137 10.32 -5.64 -21.30
N GLU A 138 11.00 -6.58 -20.69
CA GLU A 138 10.43 -7.40 -19.63
C GLU A 138 11.43 -7.48 -18.50
N TRP A 139 10.95 -7.27 -17.28
CA TRP A 139 11.79 -7.37 -16.10
C TRP A 139 11.00 -7.93 -14.92
N GLU A 140 11.73 -8.57 -14.02
CA GLU A 140 11.23 -9.09 -12.76
C GLU A 140 11.94 -8.38 -11.60
N GLY A 141 11.17 -7.80 -10.68
CA GLY A 141 11.66 -7.23 -9.43
C GLY A 141 11.22 -8.11 -8.27
N ILE A 142 12.16 -8.54 -7.43
CA ILE A 142 11.88 -9.25 -6.18
C ILE A 142 12.35 -8.36 -5.03
N TYR A 143 11.41 -7.98 -4.19
CA TYR A 143 11.63 -7.26 -2.95
C TYR A 143 11.51 -8.23 -1.79
N THR A 144 12.46 -8.20 -0.88
CA THR A 144 12.43 -8.93 0.39
C THR A 144 12.51 -7.94 1.53
N PHE A 145 11.59 -8.06 2.48
CA PHE A 145 11.44 -7.16 3.60
C PHE A 145 11.80 -7.84 4.92
N SER A 146 12.55 -7.15 5.77
CA SER A 146 13.00 -7.68 7.06
C SER A 146 13.23 -6.56 8.09
N ASN A 147 13.51 -6.92 9.35
CA ASN A 147 13.91 -5.97 10.40
C ASN A 147 12.94 -4.79 10.57
N TYR A 148 11.66 -5.13 10.69
CA TYR A 148 10.58 -4.16 10.85
C TYR A 148 10.65 -3.46 12.22
N GLU A 149 10.50 -2.14 12.21
CA GLU A 149 10.23 -1.31 13.39
C GLU A 149 8.83 -0.73 13.28
N TYR A 150 8.10 -0.63 14.39
CA TYR A 150 6.69 -0.24 14.42
C TYR A 150 6.46 1.00 15.28
N ASP A 151 5.44 1.79 14.94
CA ASP A 151 4.92 2.83 15.82
C ASP A 151 4.00 2.25 16.91
N ALA A 152 3.55 3.12 17.83
CA ALA A 152 2.67 2.73 18.93
C ALA A 152 1.28 2.23 18.48
N LYS A 153 0.91 2.42 17.20
CA LYS A 153 -0.35 1.93 16.62
C LYS A 153 -0.16 0.60 15.86
N GLY A 154 1.05 0.02 15.92
CA GLY A 154 1.36 -1.26 15.27
C GLY A 154 1.60 -1.15 13.77
N ASN A 155 1.74 0.06 13.23
CA ASN A 155 2.11 0.24 11.84
C ASN A 155 3.63 0.28 11.71
N TRP A 156 4.19 -0.43 10.74
CA TRP A 156 5.63 -0.35 10.52
C TRP A 156 6.03 1.07 10.11
N ILE A 157 7.17 1.54 10.57
CA ILE A 157 7.74 2.87 10.23
C ILE A 157 9.12 2.74 9.62
N SER A 158 9.74 1.58 9.75
CA SER A 158 11.00 1.25 9.12
C SER A 158 11.08 -0.24 8.82
N ARG A 159 11.77 -0.59 7.73
CA ARG A 159 12.15 -1.95 7.37
C ARG A 159 13.42 -1.95 6.52
N ASP A 160 14.14 -3.04 6.53
CA ASP A 160 15.19 -3.31 5.56
C ASP A 160 14.59 -3.89 4.29
N VAL A 161 15.06 -3.42 3.15
CA VAL A 161 14.63 -3.86 1.82
C VAL A 161 15.85 -4.39 1.07
N LYS A 162 15.72 -5.61 0.53
CA LYS A 162 16.59 -6.13 -0.51
C LYS A 162 15.79 -6.19 -1.80
N LEU A 163 16.31 -5.58 -2.84
CA LEU A 163 15.72 -5.53 -4.17
C LEU A 163 16.64 -6.25 -5.14
N LYS A 164 16.08 -7.18 -5.90
CA LYS A 164 16.73 -7.85 -7.04
C LYS A 164 15.90 -7.57 -8.29
N ILE A 165 16.47 -6.88 -9.27
CA ILE A 165 15.84 -6.64 -10.57
C ILE A 165 16.55 -7.48 -11.61
N THR A 166 15.80 -8.25 -12.39
CA THR A 166 16.31 -9.05 -13.49
C THR A 166 15.69 -8.57 -14.80
N ASP A 167 16.51 -8.15 -15.77
CA ASP A 167 16.10 -7.98 -17.16
C ASP A 167 15.90 -9.37 -17.77
N LEU A 168 14.67 -9.72 -18.15
CA LEU A 168 14.33 -11.09 -18.56
C LEU A 168 14.91 -11.46 -19.94
N PRO A 169 14.91 -10.57 -20.96
CA PRO A 169 15.54 -10.83 -22.25
C PRO A 169 17.01 -11.24 -22.20
N ASP A 170 17.84 -10.63 -21.34
CA ASP A 170 19.28 -10.92 -21.29
C ASP A 170 19.76 -11.56 -19.98
N GLY A 171 18.86 -11.73 -19.01
CA GLY A 171 19.11 -12.36 -17.72
C GLY A 171 19.97 -11.54 -16.76
N LYS A 172 20.33 -10.29 -17.10
CA LYS A 172 21.15 -9.46 -16.23
C LYS A 172 20.39 -9.08 -14.98
N THR A 173 21.08 -9.21 -13.86
CA THR A 173 20.54 -8.94 -12.53
C THR A 173 21.27 -7.77 -11.89
N GLU A 174 20.52 -6.87 -11.29
CA GLU A 174 21.01 -5.84 -10.39
C GLU A 174 20.41 -6.04 -8.99
N GLU A 175 21.25 -5.93 -7.96
CA GLU A 175 20.83 -6.06 -6.57
C GLU A 175 21.13 -4.78 -5.80
N THR A 176 20.20 -4.37 -4.94
CA THR A 176 20.38 -3.21 -4.06
C THR A 176 19.73 -3.49 -2.71
N ALA A 177 20.42 -3.10 -1.63
CA ALA A 177 19.85 -3.08 -0.30
C ALA A 177 19.74 -1.64 0.22
N TYR A 178 18.69 -1.35 0.97
CA TYR A 178 18.48 -0.06 1.62
C TYR A 178 17.49 -0.18 2.78
N LYS A 179 17.55 0.81 3.69
CA LYS A 179 16.54 0.99 4.73
C LYS A 179 15.40 1.84 4.16
N GLU A 180 14.20 1.31 4.19
CA GLU A 180 12.98 2.05 3.86
C GLU A 180 12.35 2.55 5.15
N THR A 181 11.96 3.82 5.16
CA THR A 181 11.24 4.41 6.28
C THR A 181 9.99 5.12 5.79
N ARG A 182 8.99 5.23 6.64
CA ARG A 182 7.81 6.04 6.37
C ARG A 182 7.36 6.78 7.61
N LYS A 183 6.81 7.97 7.38
CA LYS A 183 6.11 8.74 8.41
C LYS A 183 4.61 8.60 8.17
N ILE A 184 3.91 8.09 9.17
CA ILE A 184 2.45 8.00 9.19
C ILE A 184 1.91 9.14 10.05
N THR A 185 0.99 9.91 9.49
CA THR A 185 0.25 10.94 10.21
C THR A 185 -1.18 10.48 10.33
N TYR A 186 -1.71 10.52 11.56
CA TYR A 186 -3.09 10.15 11.85
C TYR A 186 -3.96 11.41 11.94
N TRP A 187 -5.27 11.26 11.77
CA TRP A 187 -6.20 12.30 12.20
C TRP A 187 -6.13 12.44 13.73
N LYS A 188 -6.28 13.67 14.21
CA LYS A 188 -6.43 13.91 15.65
C LYS A 188 -7.84 13.47 16.02
N GLU A 189 -7.93 12.68 17.08
CA GLU A 189 -9.18 12.39 17.79
C GLU A 189 -9.88 13.69 18.21
#